data_AF-A0A5Q4DIU9-F1
#
_entry.id   AF-A0A5Q4DIU9-F1
#
_cell.length_a   1.000
_cell.length_b   1.000
_cell.length_c   1.000
_cell.angle_alpha   90.00
_cell.angle_beta   90.00
_cell.angle_gamma   90.00
#
_symmetry.space_group_name_H-M   'P 1'
#
loop_
_entity.id
_entity.type
_entity.pdbx_description
1 polymer ?
#
loop_
_entity_poly.entity_id
_entity_poly.type
_entity_poly.pdbx_seq_one_letter_code
_entity_poly.pdbx_strand_id
1 'polypeptide(L)'
;MKADCLVQFKLMIPAGLKARVEASAQKNRRSLSQEIVRVLEEQFPTPTAHDQEVALSRLLEHLSSYPDSEAVSSIRAKILRKLNSVPPPIPETEFNALLIEALSAVQADRS
;
A
#
# COMPACT_ATOMS: atom_id res chain seq x y z
N MET A 1 4.16 18.72 -11.99
CA MET A 1 3.49 17.43 -11.76
C MET A 1 4.48 16.36 -12.17
N LYS A 2 5.03 15.57 -11.23
CA LYS A 2 5.91 14.45 -11.63
C LYS A 2 5.01 13.47 -12.37
N ALA A 3 5.28 13.25 -13.65
CA ALA A 3 4.63 12.20 -14.41
C ALA A 3 4.90 10.90 -13.65
N ASP A 4 3.84 10.20 -13.25
CA ASP A 4 3.95 8.81 -12.80
C ASP A 4 4.70 8.05 -13.89
N CYS A 5 5.89 7.57 -13.55
CA CYS A 5 6.77 6.93 -14.51
C CYS A 5 6.11 5.61 -14.93
N LEU A 6 5.55 5.56 -16.14
CA LEU A 6 4.87 4.36 -16.63
C LEU A 6 5.88 3.21 -16.71
N VAL A 7 5.64 2.16 -15.94
CA VAL A 7 6.46 0.94 -15.93
C VAL A 7 5.86 -0.08 -16.89
N GLN A 8 6.70 -0.66 -17.75
CA GLN A 8 6.27 -1.76 -18.60
C GLN A 8 6.20 -3.06 -17.80
N PHE A 9 5.01 -3.66 -17.72
CA PHE A 9 4.77 -4.90 -16.98
C PHE A 9 4.34 -6.02 -17.94
N LYS A 10 5.09 -7.14 -17.97
CA LYS A 10 4.77 -8.30 -18.82
C LYS A 10 3.90 -9.27 -18.03
N LEU A 11 2.65 -9.45 -18.49
CA LEU A 11 1.66 -10.33 -17.89
C LEU A 11 1.53 -11.62 -18.70
N MET A 12 1.60 -12.77 -18.03
CA MET A 12 1.12 -14.03 -18.58
C MET A 12 -0.30 -14.26 -18.08
N ILE A 13 -1.28 -14.22 -18.98
CA ILE A 13 -2.68 -14.44 -18.66
C ILE A 13 -3.28 -15.50 -19.59
N PRO A 14 -4.30 -16.24 -19.16
CA PRO A 14 -5.01 -17.17 -20.04
C PRO A 14 -5.52 -16.46 -21.30
N ALA A 15 -5.39 -17.11 -22.47
CA ALA A 15 -5.83 -16.53 -23.74
C ALA A 15 -7.32 -16.12 -23.72
N GLY A 16 -8.16 -16.93 -23.07
CA GLY A 16 -9.58 -16.60 -22.89
C GLY A 16 -9.81 -15.36 -22.01
N LEU A 17 -8.96 -15.11 -21.02
CA LEU A 17 -9.04 -13.89 -20.21
C LEU A 17 -8.68 -12.67 -21.06
N LYS A 18 -7.58 -12.74 -21.83
CA LYS A 18 -7.18 -11.67 -22.75
C LYS A 18 -8.32 -11.28 -23.70
N ALA A 19 -8.95 -12.26 -24.35
CA ALA A 19 -10.05 -12.03 -25.29
C ALA A 19 -11.26 -11.32 -24.63
N ARG A 20 -11.62 -11.69 -23.39
CA ARG A 20 -12.69 -11.03 -22.65
C ARG A 20 -12.36 -9.57 -22.30
N VAL A 21 -11.11 -9.30 -21.91
CA VAL A 21 -10.67 -7.92 -21.61
C VAL A 21 -10.62 -7.07 -22.88
N GLU A 22 -10.16 -7.62 -24.00
CA GLU A 22 -10.19 -6.93 -25.31
C GLU A 22 -11.62 -6.56 -25.74
N ALA A 23 -12.57 -7.47 -25.58
CA ALA A 23 -13.98 -7.19 -25.86
C ALA A 23 -14.55 -6.08 -24.96
N SER A 24 -14.19 -6.07 -23.67
CA SER A 24 -14.57 -5.01 -22.73
C SER A 24 -13.96 -3.66 -23.13
N ALA A 25 -12.67 -3.63 -23.47
CA ALA A 25 -11.97 -2.43 -23.90
C ALA A 25 -12.60 -1.81 -25.15
N GLN A 26 -12.93 -2.65 -26.14
CA GLN A 26 -13.59 -2.21 -27.37
C GLN A 26 -14.98 -1.62 -27.09
N LYS A 27 -15.78 -2.29 -26.24
CA LYS A 27 -17.10 -1.80 -25.83
C LYS A 27 -17.02 -0.43 -25.13
N ASN A 28 -15.99 -0.24 -24.31
CA ASN A 28 -15.76 0.98 -23.54
C ASN A 28 -14.97 2.06 -24.29
N ARG A 29 -14.59 1.83 -25.56
CA ARG A 29 -13.77 2.75 -26.39
C ARG A 29 -12.44 3.12 -25.71
N ARG A 30 -11.79 2.14 -25.07
CA ARG A 30 -10.50 2.27 -24.40
C ARG A 30 -9.47 1.35 -25.04
N SER A 31 -8.18 1.67 -24.85
CA SER A 31 -7.11 0.72 -25.17
C SER A 31 -7.15 -0.47 -24.19
N LEU A 32 -6.59 -1.60 -24.60
CA LEU A 32 -6.47 -2.78 -23.73
C LEU A 32 -5.75 -2.42 -22.41
N SER A 33 -4.65 -1.66 -22.49
CA SER A 33 -3.90 -1.22 -21.30
C SER A 33 -4.74 -0.35 -20.39
N GLN A 34 -5.52 0.60 -20.93
CA GLN A 34 -6.41 1.45 -20.12
C GLN A 34 -7.51 0.64 -19.43
N GLU A 35 -8.06 -0.36 -20.10
CA GLU A 35 -9.08 -1.22 -19.50
C GLU A 35 -8.48 -2.11 -18.40
N ILE A 36 -7.27 -2.64 -18.59
CA ILE A 36 -6.54 -3.39 -17.55
C ILE A 36 -6.28 -2.49 -16.34
N VAL A 37 -5.73 -1.29 -16.55
CA VAL A 37 -5.43 -0.36 -15.46
C VAL A 37 -6.70 0.02 -14.70
N ARG A 38 -7.79 0.35 -15.40
CA ARG A 38 -9.08 0.67 -14.77
C ARG A 38 -9.58 -0.45 -13.86
N VAL A 39 -9.60 -1.68 -14.36
CA VAL A 39 -10.07 -2.83 -13.56
C VAL A 39 -9.16 -3.06 -12.36
N LEU A 40 -7.85 -2.86 -12.51
CA LEU A 40 -6.91 -2.96 -11.39
C LEU A 40 -7.14 -1.84 -10.37
N GLU A 41 -7.32 -0.59 -10.78
CA GLU A 41 -7.62 0.52 -9.87
C GLU A 41 -8.97 0.36 -9.15
N GLU A 42 -9.96 -0.26 -9.80
CA GLU A 42 -11.24 -0.58 -9.16
C GLU A 42 -11.11 -1.64 -8.06
N GLN A 43 -10.21 -2.61 -8.23
CA GLN A 43 -10.00 -3.68 -7.25
C GLN A 43 -8.92 -3.34 -6.20
N PHE A 44 -7.96 -2.50 -6.58
CA PHE A 44 -6.82 -2.07 -5.77
C PHE A 44 -6.74 -0.53 -5.82
N PRO A 45 -7.70 0.17 -5.19
CA PRO A 45 -7.70 1.63 -5.19
C PRO A 45 -6.48 2.16 -4.45
N THR A 46 -6.00 3.33 -4.84
CA THR A 46 -4.94 4.04 -4.11
C THR A 46 -5.38 4.22 -2.66
N PRO A 47 -4.59 3.75 -1.67
CA PRO A 47 -4.93 3.89 -0.27
C PRO A 47 -5.18 5.36 0.07
N THR A 48 -6.32 5.64 0.71
CA THR A 48 -6.61 6.99 1.16
C THR A 48 -5.78 7.35 2.39
N ALA A 49 -5.65 8.64 2.66
CA ALA A 49 -5.09 9.14 3.92
C ALA A 49 -5.74 8.48 5.14
N HIS A 50 -7.05 8.27 5.09
CA HIS A 50 -7.80 7.63 6.16
C HIS A 50 -7.46 6.14 6.29
N ASP A 51 -7.31 5.41 5.18
CA ASP A 51 -6.90 4.00 5.21
C ASP A 51 -5.52 3.82 5.87
N GLN A 52 -4.59 4.72 5.56
CA GLN A 52 -3.27 4.74 6.19
C GLN A 52 -3.34 5.05 7.69
N GLU A 53 -4.18 6.02 8.08
CA GLU A 53 -4.41 6.37 9.49
C GLU A 53 -4.96 5.19 10.29
N VAL A 54 -5.98 4.50 9.76
CA VAL A 54 -6.56 3.31 10.39
C VAL A 54 -5.51 2.20 10.50
N ALA A 55 -4.70 1.97 9.46
CA ALA A 55 -3.66 0.96 9.47
C ALA A 55 -2.56 1.25 10.52
N LEU A 56 -2.07 2.49 10.58
CA LEU A 56 -1.08 2.90 11.58
C LEU A 56 -1.64 2.84 13.00
N SER A 57 -2.91 3.18 13.20
CA SER A 57 -3.57 3.08 14.51
C SER A 57 -3.65 1.64 15.00
N ARG A 58 -4.04 0.70 14.12
CA ARG A 58 -4.04 -0.74 14.42
C ARG A 58 -2.63 -1.26 14.71
N LEU A 59 -1.63 -0.77 13.97
CA LEU A 59 -0.23 -1.10 14.23
C LEU A 59 0.20 -0.64 15.63
N LEU A 60 -0.15 0.59 16.03
CA LEU A 60 0.15 1.12 17.37
C LEU A 60 -0.50 0.29 18.48
N GLU A 61 -1.74 -0.13 18.28
CA GLU A 61 -2.44 -1.03 19.20
C GLU A 61 -1.68 -2.36 19.35
N HIS A 62 -1.25 -2.95 18.23
CA HIS A 62 -0.46 -4.18 18.27
C HIS A 62 0.88 -4.00 18.99
N LEU A 63 1.62 -2.93 18.68
CA LEU A 63 2.91 -2.62 19.31
C LEU A 63 2.79 -2.33 20.80
N SER A 64 1.62 -1.92 21.30
CA SER A 64 1.38 -1.72 22.74
C SER A 64 1.45 -3.02 23.54
N SER A 65 1.43 -4.19 22.88
CA SER A 65 1.65 -5.49 23.50
C SER A 65 3.12 -5.78 23.85
N TYR A 66 4.05 -4.93 23.42
CA TYR A 66 5.51 -5.08 23.61
C TYR A 66 6.11 -3.83 24.27
N PRO A 67 5.74 -3.50 25.52
CA PRO A 67 6.15 -2.25 26.17
C PRO A 67 7.64 -2.21 26.55
N ASP A 68 8.26 -3.37 26.80
CA ASP A 68 9.63 -3.46 27.31
C ASP A 68 10.70 -3.43 26.20
N SER A 69 10.27 -3.51 24.94
CA SER A 69 11.16 -3.52 23.78
C SER A 69 11.54 -2.09 23.38
N GLU A 70 12.83 -1.76 23.48
CA GLU A 70 13.36 -0.44 23.07
C GLU A 70 13.14 -0.19 21.57
N ALA A 71 13.33 -1.23 20.75
CA ALA A 71 13.12 -1.17 19.30
C ALA A 71 11.65 -0.86 18.96
N VAL A 72 10.70 -1.53 19.62
CA VAL A 72 9.26 -1.26 19.44
C VAL A 72 8.90 0.13 19.91
N SER A 73 9.45 0.58 21.04
CA SER A 73 9.21 1.92 21.58
C SER A 73 9.66 3.03 20.63
N SER A 74 10.82 2.86 19.99
CA SER A 74 11.32 3.78 18.96
C SER A 74 10.38 3.87 17.75
N ILE A 75 9.92 2.72 17.25
CA ILE A 75 9.01 2.66 16.10
C ILE A 75 7.63 3.23 16.44
N ARG A 76 7.11 2.92 17.62
CA ARG A 76 5.86 3.49 18.15
C ARG A 76 5.92 5.02 18.17
N ALA A 77 7.04 5.60 18.63
CA ALA A 77 7.24 7.04 18.62
C ALA A 77 7.29 7.63 17.20
N LYS A 78 7.92 6.94 16.24
CA LYS A 78 7.91 7.35 14.83
C LYS A 78 6.49 7.38 14.26
N ILE A 79 5.70 6.33 14.51
CA ILE A 79 4.32 6.23 14.01
C ILE A 79 3.43 7.33 14.62
N LEU A 80 3.54 7.57 15.94
CA LEU A 80 2.80 8.65 16.61
C LEU A 80 3.13 10.03 16.03
N ARG A 81 4.39 10.31 15.68
CA ARG A 81 4.76 11.57 15.04
C ARG A 81 4.13 11.69 13.65
N LYS A 82 4.07 10.61 12.88
CA LYS A 82 3.49 10.60 11.53
C LYS A 82 1.97 10.79 11.55
N LEU A 83 1.27 10.14 12.46
CA LEU A 83 -0.17 10.34 12.66
C LEU A 83 -0.51 11.78 13.05
N ASN A 84 0.33 12.41 13.89
CA ASN A 84 0.11 13.79 14.31
C ASN A 84 0.61 14.85 13.31
N SER A 85 1.21 14.43 12.18
CA SER A 85 1.69 15.37 11.17
C SER A 85 0.60 15.71 10.14
N VAL A 86 0.43 17.00 9.85
CA VAL A 86 -0.40 17.50 8.75
C VAL A 86 0.53 17.81 7.58
N PRO A 87 0.27 17.36 6.33
CA PRO A 87 -0.92 16.69 5.79
C PRO A 87 -0.72 15.18 5.51
N PRO A 88 -1.79 14.36 5.44
CA PRO A 88 -1.74 13.02 4.84
C PRO A 88 -2.12 13.06 3.34
N PRO A 89 -1.76 12.05 2.51
CA PRO A 89 -1.17 10.75 2.86
C PRO A 89 0.36 10.76 2.93
N ILE A 90 0.92 9.91 3.81
CA ILE A 90 2.34 9.58 3.76
C ILE A 90 2.64 8.79 2.48
N PRO A 91 3.79 8.99 1.82
CA PRO A 91 4.15 8.23 0.63
C PRO A 91 4.11 6.73 0.90
N GLU A 92 3.57 5.95 -0.03
CA GLU A 92 3.44 4.48 0.12
C GLU A 92 4.78 3.80 0.43
N THR A 93 5.87 4.30 -0.14
CA THR A 93 7.23 3.83 0.15
C THR A 93 7.62 4.01 1.62
N GLU A 94 7.25 5.14 2.21
CA GLU A 94 7.53 5.43 3.63
C GLU A 94 6.60 4.61 4.54
N PHE A 95 5.34 4.45 4.16
CA PHE A 95 4.39 3.59 4.87
C PHE A 95 4.87 2.13 4.91
N ASN A 96 5.27 1.58 3.77
CA ASN A 96 5.78 0.21 3.66
C ASN A 96 7.07 0.02 4.47
N ALA A 97 7.97 1.01 4.48
CA ALA A 97 9.17 0.97 5.30
C ALA A 97 8.85 0.88 6.80
N LEU A 98 7.88 1.68 7.28
CA LEU A 98 7.42 1.63 8.66
C LEU A 98 6.83 0.27 9.05
N LEU A 99 6.06 -0.35 8.14
CA LEU A 99 5.54 -1.70 8.37
C LEU A 99 6.66 -2.74 8.50
N ILE A 100 7.66 -2.69 7.62
CA ILE A 100 8.80 -3.61 7.67
C ILE A 100 9.61 -3.43 8.95
N GLU A 101 9.87 -2.18 9.36
CA GLU A 101 10.56 -1.88 10.61
C GLU A 101 9.78 -2.43 11.82
N ALA A 102 8.47 -2.21 11.87
CA ALA A 102 7.60 -2.68 12.95
C ALA A 102 7.60 -4.21 13.05
N LEU A 103 7.44 -4.91 11.92
CA LEU A 103 7.49 -6.38 11.89
C LEU A 103 8.86 -6.91 12.33
N SER A 104 9.95 -6.28 11.89
CA SER A 104 11.31 -6.68 12.25
C SER A 104 11.57 -6.50 13.76
N ALA A 105 11.10 -5.41 14.36
CA ALA A 105 11.26 -5.17 15.79
C ALA A 105 10.47 -6.17 16.65
N VAL A 106 9.24 -6.49 16.23
CA VAL A 106 8.43 -7.51 16.92
C VAL A 106 9.06 -8.90 16.79
N GLN A 107 9.66 -9.23 15.65
CA GLN A 107 10.38 -10.50 15.46
C GLN A 107 11.63 -10.59 16.34
N ALA A 108 12.40 -9.50 16.43
CA ALA A 108 13.60 -9.43 17.27
C ALA A 108 13.27 -9.58 18.76
N ASP A 109 12.13 -9.05 19.21
CA ASP A 109 11.68 -9.17 20.60
C ASP A 109 11.22 -10.59 20.99
N ARG A 110 10.76 -11.36 20.00
CA ARG A 110 10.32 -12.76 20.19
C ARG A 110 11.46 -13.78 20.13
N SER A 111 12.66 -13.36 19.73
CA SER A 111 13.84 -14.24 19.51
C SER A 111 14.74 -14.25 20.73
#